data_AF-A0AAV9R5E7-F1
#
_entry.id   AF-A0AAV9R5E7-F1
#
_cell.length_a   1.000
_cell.length_b   1.000
_cell.length_c   1.000
_cell.angle_alpha   90.00
_cell.angle_beta   90.00
_cell.angle_gamma   90.00
#
_symmetry.space_group_name_H-M   'P 1'
#
loop_
_entity.id
_entity.type
_entity.pdbx_description
1 polymer ?
#
loop_
_entity_poly.entity_id
_entity_poly.type
_entity_poly.pdbx_seq_one_letter_code
_entity_poly.pdbx_strand_id
1 'polypeptide(L)'
;MTSEKAFDSDGVSREVSSAFWEHFLELCEVEDEREPRLQLDFTEKLWQAVGGVWLKGYLDHNIKPIQLSPALILACCQGVNSVDKELLLMSFRRFLSAHERVAADKALQG
;
A
#
# COMPACT_ATOMS: atom_id res chain seq x y z
N MET A 1 13.14 -6.35 30.41
CA MET A 1 12.52 -7.57 29.85
C MET A 1 11.24 -7.83 30.61
N THR A 2 10.14 -7.22 30.19
CA THR A 2 8.80 -7.49 30.73
C THR A 2 8.12 -8.47 29.79
N SER A 3 8.04 -9.72 30.24
CA SER A 3 7.27 -10.78 29.59
C SER A 3 5.80 -10.57 29.97
N GLU A 4 5.05 -9.82 29.15
CA GLU A 4 3.59 -9.87 29.22
C GLU A 4 3.12 -11.20 28.63
N LYS A 5 2.78 -12.14 29.51
CA LYS A 5 1.93 -13.28 29.16
C LYS A 5 0.48 -12.85 29.35
N ALA A 6 -0.01 -12.02 28.44
CA ALA A 6 -1.44 -11.93 28.17
C ALA A 6 -1.73 -12.92 27.04
N PHE A 7 -2.73 -13.79 27.23
CA PHE A 7 -3.28 -14.56 26.12
C PHE A 7 -3.74 -13.56 25.05
N ASP A 8 -3.33 -13.75 23.79
CA ASP A 8 -3.72 -12.89 22.68
C ASP A 8 -5.24 -12.96 22.50
N SER A 9 -5.94 -12.03 23.14
CA SER A 9 -7.38 -11.88 23.04
C SER A 9 -7.72 -10.94 21.89
N ASP A 10 -7.20 -11.21 20.69
CA ASP A 10 -7.50 -10.58 19.39
C ASP A 10 -7.20 -9.05 19.27
N GLY A 11 -7.23 -8.30 20.36
CA GLY A 11 -7.04 -6.86 20.42
C GLY A 11 -5.59 -6.44 20.28
N VAL A 12 -4.66 -7.19 20.87
CA VAL A 12 -3.22 -6.86 20.84
C VAL A 12 -2.66 -7.04 19.43
N SER A 13 -2.96 -8.17 18.77
CA SER A 13 -2.53 -8.40 17.39
C SER A 13 -3.15 -7.41 16.39
N ARG A 14 -4.40 -7.00 16.63
CA ARG A 14 -5.06 -5.95 15.84
C ARG A 14 -4.40 -4.58 16.02
N GLU A 15 -4.08 -4.19 17.24
CA GLU A 15 -3.43 -2.91 17.56
C GLU A 15 -2.03 -2.82 16.94
N VAL A 16 -1.24 -3.89 17.05
CA VAL A 16 0.09 -3.97 16.41
C VAL A 16 -0.03 -3.86 14.88
N SER A 17 -1.03 -4.52 14.29
CA SER A 17 -1.27 -4.45 12.85
C SER A 17 -1.66 -3.04 12.40
N SER A 18 -2.54 -2.36 13.16
CA SER A 18 -2.92 -0.97 12.89
C SER A 18 -1.71 -0.03 12.97
N ALA A 19 -0.93 -0.12 14.05
CA ALA A 19 0.26 0.71 14.25
C ALA A 19 1.31 0.51 13.14
N PHE A 20 1.51 -0.73 12.68
CA PHE A 20 2.36 -1.00 11.53
C PHE A 20 1.89 -0.27 10.28
N TRP A 21 0.60 -0.38 9.95
CA TRP A 21 0.05 0.25 8.75
C TRP A 21 0.10 1.77 8.83
N GLU A 22 -0.24 2.37 9.97
CA GLU A 22 -0.10 3.81 10.19
C GLU A 22 1.31 4.29 9.84
N HIS A 23 2.34 3.62 10.37
CA HIS A 23 3.73 4.00 10.09
C HIS A 23 4.15 3.70 8.63
N PHE A 24 3.74 2.57 8.07
CA PHE A 24 4.06 2.23 6.69
C PHE A 24 3.45 3.24 5.69
N LEU A 25 2.23 3.71 5.96
CA LEU A 25 1.51 4.65 5.11
C LEU A 25 2.10 6.07 5.18
N GLU A 26 2.83 6.42 6.25
CA GLU A 26 3.63 7.66 6.31
C GLU A 26 4.81 7.64 5.32
N LEU A 27 5.28 6.45 4.92
CA LEU A 27 6.39 6.27 3.98
C LEU A 27 5.95 6.30 2.51
N CYS A 28 4.66 6.32 2.24
CA CYS A 28 4.11 6.29 0.89
C CYS A 28 3.91 7.71 0.33
N GLU A 29 3.94 7.85 -1.00
CA GLU A 29 3.48 9.07 -1.69
C GLU A 29 1.95 9.10 -1.77
N VAL A 30 1.42 10.31 -2.01
CA VAL A 30 0.01 10.60 -2.35
C VAL A 30 -0.97 10.39 -1.18
N GLU A 31 -1.74 11.43 -0.86
CA GLU A 31 -2.61 11.47 0.33
C GLU A 31 -3.94 10.69 0.21
N ASP A 32 -4.42 10.40 -0.99
CA ASP A 32 -5.69 9.67 -1.18
C ASP A 32 -5.49 8.20 -1.55
N GLU A 33 -4.39 7.88 -2.23
CA GLU A 33 -4.06 6.53 -2.69
C GLU A 33 -2.56 6.32 -2.51
N ARG A 34 -2.19 5.73 -1.37
CA ARG A 34 -0.83 5.53 -0.91
C ARG A 34 -0.10 4.58 -1.84
N GLU A 35 0.92 5.11 -2.49
CA GLU A 35 1.86 4.34 -3.30
C GLU A 35 3.21 4.33 -2.60
N PRO A 36 3.76 3.17 -2.21
CA PRO A 36 5.00 3.13 -1.47
C PRO A 36 6.15 3.76 -2.25
N ARG A 37 6.91 4.63 -1.57
CA ARG A 37 8.14 5.17 -2.12
C ARG A 37 9.12 4.02 -2.30
N LEU A 38 9.71 3.90 -3.49
CA LEU A 38 10.91 3.08 -3.68
C LEU A 38 12.08 3.78 -3.00
N GLN A 39 12.14 3.68 -1.67
CA GLN A 39 13.26 4.17 -0.89
C GLN A 39 14.45 3.21 -1.06
N LEU A 40 15.65 3.78 -1.20
CA LEU A 40 16.89 3.02 -1.48
C LEU A 40 17.27 2.06 -0.34
N ASP A 41 16.70 2.22 0.85
CA ASP A 41 16.89 1.37 2.03
C ASP A 41 15.87 0.23 2.13
N PHE A 42 14.80 0.23 1.34
CA PHE A 42 13.78 -0.81 1.36
C PHE A 42 14.26 -2.07 0.62
N THR A 43 15.01 -2.90 1.34
CA THR A 43 15.52 -4.18 0.83
C THR A 43 14.39 -5.16 0.50
N GLU A 44 14.69 -6.16 -0.34
CA GLU A 44 13.77 -7.27 -0.63
C GLU A 44 13.20 -7.91 0.64
N LYS A 45 14.02 -8.06 1.69
CA LYS A 45 13.58 -8.63 2.97
C LYS A 45 12.52 -7.77 3.66
N LEU A 46 12.64 -6.45 3.56
CA LEU A 46 11.63 -5.55 4.12
C LEU A 46 10.33 -5.63 3.32
N TRP A 47 10.41 -5.71 1.99
CA TRP A 47 9.22 -5.95 1.15
C TRP A 47 8.53 -7.28 1.45
N GLN A 48 9.30 -8.36 1.64
CA GLN A 48 8.78 -9.66 2.07
C GLN A 48 8.11 -9.57 3.45
N ALA A 49 8.68 -8.80 4.37
CA ALA A 49 8.09 -8.58 5.69
C ALA A 49 6.76 -7.80 5.60
N VAL A 50 6.68 -6.73 4.79
CA VAL A 50 5.42 -5.99 4.54
C VAL A 50 4.35 -6.94 4.00
N GLY A 51 4.69 -7.78 3.01
CA GLY A 51 3.77 -8.78 2.47
C GLY A 51 3.32 -9.80 3.53
N GLY A 52 4.24 -10.22 4.41
CA GLY A 52 3.93 -11.12 5.53
C GLY A 52 2.98 -10.51 6.55
N VAL A 53 3.19 -9.24 6.94
CA VAL A 53 2.28 -8.51 7.84
C VAL A 53 0.90 -8.36 7.20
N TRP A 54 0.85 -8.04 5.91
CA TRP A 54 -0.42 -7.98 5.19
C TRP A 54 -1.16 -9.32 5.21
N LEU A 55 -0.48 -10.41 4.82
CA LEU A 55 -1.10 -11.74 4.80
C LEU A 55 -1.59 -12.16 6.19
N LYS A 56 -0.79 -11.92 7.23
CA LYS A 56 -1.16 -12.24 8.61
C LYS A 56 -2.39 -11.45 9.07
N GLY A 57 -2.39 -10.13 8.86
CA GLY A 57 -3.52 -9.27 9.20
C GLY A 57 -4.79 -9.61 8.42
N TYR A 58 -4.67 -10.05 7.16
CA TYR A 58 -5.80 -10.53 6.38
C TYR A 58 -6.37 -11.84 6.93
N LEU A 59 -5.51 -12.82 7.22
CA LEU A 59 -5.94 -14.14 7.72
C LEU A 59 -6.56 -14.08 9.11
N ASP A 60 -6.00 -13.26 10.01
CA ASP A 60 -6.47 -13.17 11.39
C ASP A 60 -7.69 -12.26 11.52
N HIS A 61 -7.68 -11.11 10.83
CA HIS A 61 -8.57 -9.99 11.12
C HIS A 61 -9.33 -9.45 9.89
N ASN A 62 -9.16 -10.06 8.71
CA ASN A 62 -9.70 -9.57 7.43
C ASN A 62 -9.30 -8.12 7.12
N ILE A 63 -8.10 -7.71 7.56
CA ILE A 63 -7.54 -6.38 7.29
C ILE A 63 -7.27 -6.24 5.80
N LYS A 64 -7.80 -5.17 5.22
CA LYS A 64 -7.54 -4.77 3.83
C LYS A 64 -6.78 -3.45 3.84
N PRO A 65 -5.68 -3.33 3.09
CA PRO A 65 -4.92 -2.08 3.03
C PRO A 65 -5.64 -1.10 2.09
N ILE A 66 -6.79 -0.59 2.54
CA ILE A 66 -7.72 0.21 1.71
C ILE A 66 -7.12 1.52 1.18
N GLN A 67 -6.04 1.98 1.80
CA GLN A 67 -5.34 3.20 1.37
C GLN A 67 -4.28 2.93 0.32
N LEU A 68 -3.87 1.67 0.08
CA LEU A 68 -2.92 1.37 -0.98
C LEU A 68 -3.58 1.43 -2.35
N SER A 69 -2.79 1.76 -3.36
CA SER A 69 -3.21 1.75 -4.76
C SER A 69 -3.84 0.43 -5.20
N PRO A 70 -5.03 0.47 -5.83
CA PRO A 70 -5.63 -0.71 -6.43
C PRO A 70 -4.74 -1.35 -7.50
N ALA A 71 -3.96 -0.56 -8.25
CA ALA A 71 -2.99 -1.07 -9.21
C ALA A 71 -1.88 -1.86 -8.51
N LEU A 72 -1.35 -1.35 -7.41
CA LEU A 72 -0.35 -2.03 -6.59
C LEU A 72 -0.91 -3.32 -5.97
N ILE A 73 -2.08 -3.27 -5.34
CA ILE A 73 -2.74 -4.43 -4.74
C ILE A 73 -2.94 -5.52 -5.79
N LEU A 74 -3.46 -5.15 -6.96
CA LEU A 74 -3.69 -6.09 -8.06
C LEU A 74 -2.38 -6.72 -8.54
N ALA A 75 -1.32 -5.93 -8.73
CA ALA A 75 -0.01 -6.43 -9.10
C ALA A 75 0.57 -7.39 -8.05
N CYS A 76 0.41 -7.10 -6.75
CA CYS A 76 0.87 -7.98 -5.67
C CYS A 76 0.09 -9.31 -5.64
N CYS A 77 -1.22 -9.29 -5.90
CA CYS A 77 -2.05 -10.49 -5.82
C CYS A 77 -2.03 -11.36 -7.09
N GLN A 78 -1.93 -10.73 -8.26
CA GLN A 78 -2.14 -11.39 -9.57
C GLN A 78 -0.96 -11.22 -10.54
N GLY A 79 0.07 -10.47 -10.15
CA GLY A 79 1.27 -10.20 -10.93
C GLY A 79 1.17 -8.89 -11.72
N VAL A 80 2.31 -8.28 -12.06
CA VAL A 80 2.36 -6.97 -12.75
C VAL A 80 1.58 -6.96 -14.07
N ASN A 81 1.54 -8.09 -14.78
CA ASN A 81 0.85 -8.21 -16.06
C ASN A 81 -0.69 -8.22 -15.96
N SER A 82 -1.26 -8.32 -14.74
CA SER A 82 -2.70 -8.25 -14.54
C SER A 82 -3.22 -6.81 -14.44
N VAL A 83 -2.33 -5.82 -14.30
CA VAL A 83 -2.71 -4.41 -14.25
C VAL A 83 -2.88 -3.89 -15.67
N ASP A 84 -4.11 -3.57 -16.05
CA ASP A 84 -4.39 -2.99 -17.35
C ASP A 84 -3.95 -1.53 -17.45
N LYS A 85 -3.85 -1.05 -18.69
CA LYS A 85 -3.38 0.31 -19.00
C LYS A 85 -4.28 1.39 -18.39
N GLU A 86 -5.59 1.15 -18.31
CA GLU A 86 -6.54 2.13 -17.83
C GLU A 86 -6.37 2.33 -16.33
N LEU A 87 -6.29 1.23 -15.57
CA LEU A 87 -6.03 1.24 -14.14
C LEU A 87 -4.67 1.90 -13.84
N LEU A 88 -3.65 1.58 -14.62
CA LEU A 88 -2.33 2.20 -14.47
C LEU A 88 -2.37 3.72 -14.72
N LEU A 89 -3.08 4.17 -15.76
CA LEU A 89 -3.24 5.60 -16.05
C LEU A 89 -4.05 6.31 -14.95
N MET A 90 -5.08 5.66 -14.41
CA MET A 90 -5.85 6.19 -13.28
C MET A 90 -4.98 6.38 -12.04
N SER A 91 -4.17 5.39 -11.66
CA SER A 91 -3.23 5.53 -10.54
C SER A 91 -2.15 6.57 -10.84
N PHE A 92 -1.57 6.59 -12.03
CA PHE A 92 -0.56 7.58 -12.43
C PHE A 92 -1.08 9.03 -12.34
N ARG A 93 -2.32 9.29 -12.76
CA ARG A 93 -2.94 10.62 -12.68
C ARG A 93 -2.98 11.19 -11.26
N ARG A 94 -2.93 10.35 -10.23
CA ARG A 94 -2.93 10.78 -8.82
C ARG A 94 -1.60 11.39 -8.38
N PHE A 95 -0.51 11.07 -9.07
CA PHE A 95 0.81 11.68 -8.84
C PHE A 95 0.96 13.06 -9.47
N LEU A 96 0.06 13.42 -10.39
CA LEU A 96 0.12 14.68 -11.10
C LEU A 96 -0.58 15.79 -10.31
N SER A 97 0.09 16.94 -10.18
CA SER A 97 -0.55 18.18 -9.76
C SER A 97 -1.72 18.54 -10.67
N ALA A 98 -2.59 19.44 -10.22
CA ALA A 98 -3.74 19.86 -11.04
C ALA A 98 -3.29 20.43 -12.41
N HIS A 99 -2.17 21.16 -12.45
CA HIS A 99 -1.61 21.70 -13.68
C HIS A 99 -1.06 20.61 -14.60
N GLU A 100 -0.34 19.64 -14.05
CA GLU A 100 0.19 18.49 -14.83
C GLU A 100 -0.94 17.61 -15.37
N ARG A 101 -2.02 17.42 -14.61
CA ARG A 101 -3.22 16.70 -15.09
C ARG A 101 -3.82 17.39 -16.31
N VAL A 102 -4.02 18.70 -16.25
CA VAL A 102 -4.54 19.49 -17.39
C VAL A 102 -3.61 19.40 -18.60
N ALA A 103 -2.29 19.45 -18.38
CA ALA A 103 -1.31 19.30 -19.46
C ALA A 103 -1.36 17.89 -20.09
N ALA A 104 -1.42 16.85 -19.27
CA ALA A 104 -1.53 15.46 -19.72
C ALA A 104 -2.84 15.21 -20.49
N ASP A 105 -3.97 15.74 -20.01
CA ASP A 105 -5.27 15.63 -20.69
C ASP A 105 -5.26 16.31 -22.06
N LYS A 106 -4.66 17.49 -22.18
CA LYS A 106 -4.49 18.15 -23.47
C LYS A 106 -3.60 17.35 -24.42
N ALA A 107 -2.49 16.80 -23.94
CA ALA A 107 -1.60 15.97 -24.75
C ALA A 107 -2.27 14.68 -25.24
N LEU A 108 -3.21 14.13 -24.47
CA LEU A 108 -3.98 12.95 -24.85
C LEU A 108 -5.09 13.24 -25.88
N GLN A 109 -5.51 14.50 -26.03
CA GLN A 109 -6.58 14.91 -26.96
C GLN A 109 -6.08 15.24 -28.38
N GLY A 110 -4.77 15.47 -28.58
CA GLY A 110 -4.18 15.81 -29.87
C GLY A 110 -4.38 17.26 -30.27
#